data_AF-A0A7C2QJN8-F1
#
_entry.id   AF-A0A7C2QJN8-F1
#
_cell.length_a   1.000
_cell.length_b   1.000
_cell.length_c   1.000
_cell.angle_alpha   90.00
_cell.angle_beta   90.00
_cell.angle_gamma   90.00
#
_symmetry.space_group_name_H-M   'P 1'
#
loop_
_entity.id
_entity.type
_entity.pdbx_description
1 polymer ?
#
loop_
_entity_poly.entity_id
_entity_poly.type
_entity_poly.pdbx_seq_one_letter_code
_entity_poly.pdbx_strand_id
1 'polypeptide(L)'
;MGQYFDQIPPELQNHVKGLVKSVNVEEGVDALEKVSQAWLEKKSVFEEKTAGMDMEEIDRLAADDSRAALALTYSGSLVNIGPLIDGVRNVRYSSIGFRTNTPDSAESDKSKLESDVETNSVISFSGGPVKSTSQIFKIAVCKDEDMSPEEQQQTIFDAGEMIEEEFIEVNKTVMEEEE
;
A
#
# COMPACT_ATOMS: atom_id res chain seq x y z
N MET A 1 20.90 18.81 -5.91
CA MET A 1 20.00 17.87 -6.59
C MET A 1 19.89 16.70 -5.66
N GLY A 2 18.66 16.30 -5.34
CA GLY A 2 18.44 15.12 -4.54
C GLY A 2 18.72 13.88 -5.40
N GLN A 3 19.32 12.85 -4.83
CA GLN A 3 19.55 11.60 -5.54
C GLN A 3 18.22 10.84 -5.73
N TYR A 4 17.37 10.84 -4.71
CA TYR A 4 16.14 10.06 -4.65
C TYR A 4 14.89 10.94 -4.73
N PHE A 5 14.85 12.08 -4.04
CA PHE A 5 13.64 12.91 -4.00
C PHE A 5 13.20 13.40 -5.38
N ASP A 6 14.16 13.72 -6.26
CA ASP A 6 13.89 14.19 -7.63
C ASP A 6 13.29 13.07 -8.53
N GLN A 7 13.34 11.80 -8.10
CA GLN A 7 12.72 10.66 -8.79
C GLN A 7 11.28 10.38 -8.31
N ILE A 8 10.85 10.98 -7.19
CA ILE A 8 9.48 10.85 -6.70
C ILE A 8 8.53 11.57 -7.65
N PRO A 9 7.39 10.95 -8.05
CA PRO A 9 6.39 11.61 -8.87
C PRO A 9 5.98 12.98 -8.27
N PRO A 10 5.86 14.05 -9.09
CA PRO A 10 5.61 15.40 -8.60
C PRO A 10 4.40 15.54 -7.66
N GLU A 11 3.34 14.80 -7.93
CA GLU A 11 2.10 14.72 -7.13
C GLU A 11 2.32 14.16 -5.72
N LEU A 12 3.36 13.34 -5.53
CA LEU A 12 3.72 12.68 -4.28
C LEU A 12 4.78 13.43 -3.47
N GLN A 13 5.56 14.29 -4.12
CA GLN A 13 6.66 15.02 -3.49
C GLN A 13 6.27 15.77 -2.22
N ASN A 14 5.09 16.40 -2.20
CA ASN A 14 4.58 17.08 -1.01
C ASN A 14 4.19 16.11 0.11
N HIS A 15 3.68 14.93 -0.25
CA HIS A 15 3.35 13.89 0.70
C HIS A 15 4.62 13.31 1.33
N VAL A 16 5.61 12.94 0.52
CA VAL A 16 6.92 12.44 0.96
C VAL A 16 7.62 13.45 1.88
N LYS A 17 7.61 14.75 1.54
CA LYS A 17 8.10 15.82 2.44
C LYS A 17 7.38 15.83 3.79
N GLY A 18 6.08 15.58 3.80
CA GLY A 18 5.28 15.49 5.02
C GLY A 18 5.68 14.29 5.89
N LEU A 19 6.07 13.17 5.26
CA LEU A 19 6.48 11.95 5.96
C LEU A 19 7.81 12.10 6.70
N VAL A 20 8.69 13.03 6.31
CA VAL A 20 9.94 13.34 7.04
C VAL A 20 9.67 13.66 8.52
N LYS A 21 8.53 14.29 8.83
CA LYS A 21 8.14 14.62 10.21
C LYS A 21 7.76 13.40 11.05
N SER A 22 7.49 12.28 10.39
CA SER A 22 7.06 11.03 11.04
C SER A 22 8.21 10.06 11.32
N VAL A 23 9.40 10.34 10.76
CA VAL A 23 10.60 9.54 10.99
C VAL A 23 11.47 10.18 12.06
N ASN A 24 12.07 9.35 12.91
CA ASN A 24 12.94 9.81 13.99
C ASN A 24 14.40 9.87 13.51
N VAL A 25 14.64 10.60 12.42
CA VAL A 25 15.98 10.85 11.85
C VAL A 25 16.35 12.30 12.16
N GLU A 26 17.63 12.61 12.36
CA GLU A 26 18.05 14.00 12.56
C GLU A 26 17.59 14.88 11.39
N GLU A 27 16.86 15.96 11.69
CA GLU A 27 16.25 16.82 10.67
C GLU A 27 17.32 17.44 9.75
N GLY A 28 17.24 17.18 8.43
CA GLY A 28 18.20 17.69 7.45
C GLY A 28 17.93 17.20 6.02
N VAL A 29 18.79 17.61 5.07
CA VAL A 29 18.74 17.14 3.66
C VAL A 29 18.83 15.62 3.58
N ASP A 30 19.55 14.99 4.53
CA ASP A 30 19.70 13.55 4.63
C ASP A 30 18.38 12.81 4.92
N ALA A 31 17.53 13.37 5.79
CA ALA A 31 16.26 12.74 6.14
C ALA A 31 15.26 12.69 4.97
N LEU A 32 15.21 13.74 4.14
CA LEU A 32 14.35 13.74 2.95
C LEU A 32 14.82 12.71 1.92
N GLU A 33 16.13 12.58 1.72
CA GLU A 33 16.70 11.61 0.79
C GLU A 33 16.44 10.17 1.26
N LYS A 34 16.68 9.86 2.54
CA LYS A 34 16.37 8.54 3.13
C LYS A 34 14.90 8.18 3.01
N VAL A 35 14.00 9.09 3.37
CA VAL A 35 12.54 8.87 3.23
C VAL A 35 12.15 8.65 1.76
N SER A 36 12.78 9.38 0.84
CA SER A 36 12.53 9.22 -0.61
C SER A 36 13.05 7.89 -1.13
N GLN A 37 14.25 7.48 -0.73
CA GLN A 37 14.84 6.18 -1.07
C GLN A 37 13.92 5.05 -0.59
N ALA A 38 13.59 5.02 0.71
CA ALA A 38 12.72 3.99 1.28
C ALA A 38 11.33 3.97 0.62
N TRP A 39 10.79 5.12 0.22
CA TRP A 39 9.53 5.15 -0.52
C TRP A 39 9.67 4.54 -1.93
N LEU A 40 10.73 4.88 -2.67
CA LEU A 40 10.99 4.34 -4.00
C LEU A 40 11.23 2.83 -3.96
N GLU A 41 12.00 2.35 -2.99
CA GLU A 41 12.26 0.92 -2.80
C GLU A 41 10.97 0.15 -2.48
N LYS A 42 10.11 0.67 -1.59
CA LYS A 42 8.79 0.07 -1.34
C LYS A 42 7.90 0.05 -2.57
N LYS A 43 7.90 1.13 -3.35
CA LYS A 43 7.18 1.16 -4.62
C LYS A 43 7.67 0.02 -5.53
N SER A 44 8.98 -0.14 -5.69
CA SER A 44 9.56 -1.20 -6.52
C SER A 44 9.18 -2.59 -5.99
N VAL A 45 9.27 -2.83 -4.68
CA VAL A 45 8.84 -4.08 -4.04
C VAL A 45 7.37 -4.38 -4.37
N PHE A 46 6.47 -3.41 -4.24
CA PHE A 46 5.07 -3.59 -4.58
C PHE A 46 4.89 -4.00 -6.05
N GLU A 47 5.53 -3.29 -6.98
CA GLU A 47 5.45 -3.55 -8.42
C GLU A 47 6.00 -4.94 -8.77
N GLU A 48 7.15 -5.32 -8.20
CA GLU A 48 7.80 -6.61 -8.44
C GLU A 48 6.98 -7.78 -7.89
N LYS A 49 6.44 -7.66 -6.67
CA LYS A 49 5.65 -8.73 -6.05
C LYS A 49 4.31 -8.93 -6.73
N THR A 50 3.61 -7.85 -7.04
CA THR A 50 2.32 -7.94 -7.75
C THR A 50 2.51 -8.52 -9.15
N ALA A 51 3.53 -8.08 -9.89
CA ALA A 51 3.86 -8.66 -11.19
C ALA A 51 4.26 -10.15 -11.09
N GLY A 52 5.02 -10.53 -10.06
CA GLY A 52 5.44 -11.91 -9.82
C GLY A 52 4.31 -12.87 -9.42
N MET A 53 3.16 -12.34 -9.00
CA MET A 53 1.97 -13.11 -8.61
C MET A 53 0.84 -13.04 -9.65
N ASP A 54 1.18 -12.74 -10.90
CA ASP A 54 0.23 -12.62 -12.01
C ASP A 54 -0.93 -11.64 -11.72
N MET A 55 -0.61 -10.52 -11.06
CA MET A 55 -1.55 -9.42 -10.85
C MET A 55 -1.37 -8.36 -11.94
N GLU A 56 -2.44 -7.64 -12.25
CA GLU A 56 -2.42 -6.50 -13.16
C GLU A 56 -2.71 -5.19 -12.42
N GLU A 57 -2.02 -4.12 -12.80
CA GLU A 57 -2.30 -2.78 -12.27
C GLU A 57 -3.50 -2.15 -12.98
N ILE A 58 -4.40 -1.56 -12.19
CA ILE A 58 -5.58 -0.84 -12.68
C ILE A 58 -5.68 0.53 -12.03
N ASP A 59 -6.32 1.49 -12.71
CA ASP A 59 -6.53 2.84 -12.15
C ASP A 59 -7.77 2.93 -11.25
N ARG A 60 -8.72 2.00 -11.42
CA ARG A 60 -10.01 2.01 -10.74
C ARG A 60 -10.60 0.61 -10.57
N LEU A 61 -11.00 0.30 -9.35
CA LEU A 61 -11.85 -0.84 -9.01
C LEU A 61 -13.24 -0.31 -8.61
N ALA A 62 -14.28 -0.71 -9.35
CA ALA A 62 -15.64 -0.32 -8.99
C ALA A 62 -16.05 -0.95 -7.65
N ALA A 63 -16.86 -0.25 -6.85
CA ALA A 63 -17.26 -0.75 -5.53
C ALA A 63 -18.00 -2.11 -5.60
N ASP A 64 -18.74 -2.33 -6.69
CA ASP A 64 -19.50 -3.53 -7.01
C ASP A 64 -18.74 -4.56 -7.88
N ASP A 65 -17.48 -4.29 -8.26
CA ASP A 65 -16.62 -5.25 -8.95
C ASP A 65 -16.35 -6.45 -8.05
N SER A 66 -16.56 -7.69 -8.52
CA SER A 66 -16.39 -8.87 -7.67
C SER A 66 -14.94 -9.19 -7.32
N ARG A 67 -13.97 -8.64 -8.05
CA ARG A 67 -12.55 -8.98 -7.89
C ARG A 67 -11.97 -8.51 -6.56
N ALA A 68 -10.95 -9.23 -6.10
CA ALA A 68 -10.07 -8.81 -5.02
C ALA A 68 -8.98 -7.86 -5.53
N ALA A 69 -8.47 -7.01 -4.65
CA ALA A 69 -7.45 -6.01 -4.98
C ALA A 69 -6.46 -5.79 -3.84
N LEU A 70 -5.24 -5.41 -4.20
CA LEU A 70 -4.23 -4.90 -3.29
C LEU A 70 -3.94 -3.45 -3.66
N ALA A 71 -4.00 -2.53 -2.69
CA ALA A 71 -3.73 -1.12 -2.91
C ALA A 71 -2.54 -0.63 -2.07
N LEU A 72 -1.66 0.14 -2.72
CA LEU A 72 -0.58 0.88 -2.08
C LEU A 72 -1.00 2.34 -1.91
N THR A 73 -0.87 2.85 -0.70
CA THR A 73 -1.17 4.26 -0.39
C THR A 73 0.04 5.17 -0.55
N TYR A 74 -0.20 6.47 -0.64
CA TYR A 74 0.83 7.53 -0.70
C TYR A 74 1.79 7.46 0.50
N SER A 75 1.28 7.06 1.66
CA SER A 75 2.05 6.96 2.91
C SER A 75 2.88 5.67 3.02
N GLY A 76 2.85 4.79 2.02
CA GLY A 76 3.53 3.49 2.08
C GLY A 76 2.82 2.48 2.98
N SER A 77 1.50 2.60 3.13
CA SER A 77 0.63 1.61 3.79
C SER A 77 -0.09 0.75 2.75
N LEU A 78 -0.45 -0.48 3.12
CA LEU A 78 -1.14 -1.43 2.25
C LEU A 78 -2.62 -1.59 2.64
N VAL A 79 -3.45 -1.84 1.64
CA VAL A 79 -4.87 -2.18 1.81
C VAL A 79 -5.15 -3.44 1.00
N ASN A 80 -5.35 -4.56 1.69
CA ASN A 80 -5.76 -5.82 1.09
C ASN A 80 -7.28 -5.83 1.06
N ILE A 81 -7.86 -5.93 -0.12
CA ILE A 81 -9.31 -5.89 -0.36
C ILE A 81 -9.70 -7.24 -0.95
N GLY A 82 -10.39 -8.05 -0.17
CA GLY A 82 -10.93 -9.34 -0.62
C GLY A 82 -12.02 -9.17 -1.69
N PRO A 83 -12.40 -10.28 -2.34
CA PRO A 83 -13.47 -10.28 -3.33
C PRO A 83 -14.80 -9.88 -2.70
N LEU A 84 -15.74 -9.41 -3.53
CA LEU A 84 -17.09 -9.07 -3.07
C LEU A 84 -17.92 -10.35 -2.96
N ILE A 85 -18.23 -10.76 -1.73
CA ILE A 85 -19.08 -11.93 -1.43
C ILE A 85 -20.25 -11.45 -0.57
N ASP A 86 -21.49 -11.73 -1.01
CA ASP A 86 -22.72 -11.33 -0.31
C ASP A 86 -22.78 -9.83 0.06
N GLY A 87 -22.18 -8.97 -0.77
CA GLY A 87 -22.18 -7.52 -0.59
C GLY A 87 -21.22 -7.00 0.50
N VAL A 88 -20.25 -7.82 0.93
CA VAL A 88 -19.18 -7.44 1.85
C VAL A 88 -17.82 -7.96 1.38
N ARG A 89 -16.74 -7.43 1.97
CA ARG A 89 -15.36 -7.84 1.69
C ARG A 89 -14.59 -8.08 2.99
N ASN A 90 -13.67 -9.04 2.97
CA ASN A 90 -12.60 -9.08 3.96
C ASN A 90 -11.57 -8.00 3.59
N VAL A 91 -11.25 -7.09 4.50
CA VAL A 91 -10.26 -6.04 4.26
C VAL A 91 -9.25 -6.01 5.40
N ARG A 92 -7.97 -5.99 5.04
CA ARG A 92 -6.84 -5.72 5.95
C ARG A 92 -6.21 -4.38 5.59
N TYR A 93 -5.98 -3.55 6.58
CA TYR A 93 -5.20 -2.32 6.47
C TYR A 93 -3.92 -2.49 7.28
N SER A 94 -2.75 -2.36 6.64
CA SER A 94 -1.44 -2.43 7.29
C SER A 94 -0.75 -1.07 7.27
N SER A 95 -0.68 -0.42 8.44
CA SER A 95 -0.08 0.90 8.64
C SER A 95 1.42 0.80 8.85
N ILE A 96 2.15 0.59 7.76
CA ILE A 96 3.61 0.44 7.78
C ILE A 96 4.31 1.79 7.93
N GLY A 97 4.01 2.74 7.03
CA GLY A 97 4.69 4.05 7.05
C GLY A 97 6.19 3.86 6.91
N PHE A 98 6.98 4.34 7.87
CA PHE A 98 8.43 4.12 7.96
C PHE A 98 8.84 3.40 9.26
N ARG A 99 7.96 2.54 9.77
CA ARG A 99 8.24 1.75 10.97
C ARG A 99 9.24 0.63 10.64
N THR A 100 10.21 0.42 11.51
CA THR A 100 11.18 -0.69 11.43
C THR A 100 10.76 -1.92 12.25
N ASN A 101 9.67 -1.79 13.02
CA ASN A 101 9.06 -2.84 13.84
C ASN A 101 7.79 -3.40 13.17
N THR A 102 7.16 -4.41 13.78
CA THR A 102 5.88 -4.97 13.32
C THR A 102 4.84 -3.87 13.09
N PRO A 103 4.21 -3.81 11.89
CA PRO A 103 3.20 -2.83 11.57
C PRO A 103 1.94 -2.99 12.43
N ASP A 104 1.24 -1.88 12.67
CA ASP A 104 -0.13 -1.97 13.16
C ASP A 104 -1.02 -2.36 11.97
N SER A 105 -1.71 -3.48 12.12
CA SER A 105 -2.73 -3.91 11.15
C SER A 105 -4.11 -3.95 11.80
N ALA A 106 -5.13 -3.70 10.98
CA ALA A 106 -6.52 -3.82 11.35
C ALA A 106 -7.26 -4.61 10.26
N GLU A 107 -8.17 -5.48 10.67
CA GLU A 107 -8.94 -6.33 9.77
C GLU A 107 -10.44 -6.22 10.02
N SER A 108 -11.23 -6.38 8.96
CA SER A 108 -12.67 -6.55 9.06
C SER A 108 -13.19 -7.43 7.94
N ASP A 109 -13.90 -8.50 8.32
CA ASP A 109 -14.51 -9.51 7.45
C ASP A 109 -15.81 -9.05 6.77
N LYS A 110 -16.36 -7.90 7.19
CA LYS A 110 -17.66 -7.38 6.73
C LYS A 110 -17.54 -5.95 6.21
N SER A 111 -16.46 -5.67 5.51
CA SER A 111 -16.15 -4.33 5.04
C SER A 111 -17.01 -3.94 3.84
N LYS A 112 -17.35 -2.65 3.74
CA LYS A 112 -18.12 -2.07 2.64
C LYS A 112 -17.50 -0.76 2.18
N LEU A 113 -17.12 -0.72 0.91
CA LEU A 113 -16.65 0.49 0.23
C LEU A 113 -17.79 1.49 0.09
N GLU A 114 -17.54 2.76 0.41
CA GLU A 114 -18.52 3.85 0.21
C GLU A 114 -18.54 4.37 -1.24
N SER A 115 -17.45 4.15 -1.97
CA SER A 115 -17.24 4.57 -3.35
C SER A 115 -16.26 3.62 -4.03
N ASP A 116 -16.05 3.83 -5.33
CA ASP A 116 -15.01 3.14 -6.07
C ASP A 116 -13.62 3.41 -5.47
N VAL A 117 -12.71 2.46 -5.66
CA VAL A 117 -11.31 2.61 -5.30
C VAL A 117 -10.57 3.11 -6.52
N GLU A 118 -9.98 4.30 -6.43
CA GLU A 118 -9.32 4.97 -7.53
C GLU A 118 -7.95 5.47 -7.12
N THR A 119 -6.98 5.42 -8.03
CA THR A 119 -5.69 6.08 -7.83
C THR A 119 -5.90 7.59 -7.63
N ASN A 120 -5.04 8.21 -6.81
CA ASN A 120 -5.13 9.60 -6.36
C ASN A 120 -6.33 9.94 -5.45
N SER A 121 -7.18 8.98 -5.11
CA SER A 121 -8.33 9.14 -4.21
C SER A 121 -8.14 8.37 -2.90
N VAL A 122 -8.93 8.69 -1.87
CA VAL A 122 -8.94 7.92 -0.61
C VAL A 122 -9.95 6.79 -0.69
N ILE A 123 -9.68 5.66 -0.03
CA ILE A 123 -10.71 4.64 0.20
C ILE A 123 -11.47 5.03 1.45
N SER A 124 -12.81 5.03 1.37
CA SER A 124 -13.68 5.25 2.52
C SER A 124 -14.56 4.02 2.74
N PHE A 125 -14.74 3.65 4.01
CA PHE A 125 -15.50 2.47 4.40
C PHE A 125 -16.70 2.87 5.28
N SER A 126 -17.89 2.37 4.93
CA SER A 126 -19.09 2.50 5.79
C SER A 126 -19.07 1.52 6.96
N GLY A 127 -18.26 0.48 6.82
CA GLY A 127 -17.78 -0.43 7.86
C GLY A 127 -16.50 -1.08 7.34
N GLY A 128 -15.45 -1.16 8.16
CA GLY A 128 -14.15 -1.66 7.74
C GLY A 128 -13.07 -1.47 8.81
N PRO A 129 -11.80 -1.86 8.53
CA PRO A 129 -10.72 -1.80 9.50
C PRO A 129 -10.32 -0.37 9.89
N VAL A 130 -10.57 0.59 8.99
CA VAL A 130 -10.38 2.02 9.20
C VAL A 130 -11.55 2.79 8.57
N LYS A 131 -11.78 4.03 9.00
CA LYS A 131 -12.80 4.90 8.38
C LYS A 131 -12.40 5.30 6.96
N SER A 132 -11.14 5.71 6.79
CA SER A 132 -10.59 6.10 5.51
C SER A 132 -9.07 5.91 5.47
N THR A 133 -8.52 5.77 4.28
CA THR A 133 -7.06 5.68 4.04
C THR A 133 -6.48 7.04 3.67
N SER A 134 -5.15 7.12 3.54
CA SER A 134 -4.51 8.14 2.70
C SER A 134 -4.79 7.86 1.22
N GLN A 135 -4.39 8.78 0.33
CA GLN A 135 -4.62 8.63 -1.12
C GLN A 135 -3.97 7.35 -1.64
N ILE A 136 -4.65 6.66 -2.56
CA ILE A 136 -4.15 5.47 -3.23
C ILE A 136 -3.18 5.85 -4.32
N PHE A 137 -2.02 5.21 -4.34
CA PHE A 137 -1.01 5.36 -5.38
C PHE A 137 -1.18 4.31 -6.48
N LYS A 138 -1.30 3.05 -6.09
CA LYS A 138 -1.45 1.92 -7.03
C LYS A 138 -2.50 0.95 -6.55
N ILE A 139 -3.15 0.29 -7.50
CA ILE A 139 -4.11 -0.78 -7.28
C ILE A 139 -3.69 -1.94 -8.18
N ALA A 140 -3.62 -3.14 -7.63
CA ALA A 140 -3.36 -4.36 -8.38
C ALA A 140 -4.46 -5.39 -8.11
N VAL A 141 -4.88 -6.12 -9.13
CA VAL A 141 -5.92 -7.17 -9.04
C VAL A 141 -5.40 -8.47 -9.65
N CYS A 142 -5.93 -9.61 -9.22
CA CYS A 142 -5.62 -10.89 -9.86
C CYS A 142 -6.02 -10.86 -11.35
N LYS A 143 -5.10 -11.21 -12.24
CA LYS A 143 -5.32 -11.15 -13.70
C LYS A 143 -6.23 -12.27 -14.22
N ASP A 144 -6.23 -13.42 -13.55
CA ASP A 144 -7.07 -14.54 -13.92
C ASP A 144 -8.52 -14.28 -13.50
N GLU A 145 -9.37 -13.99 -14.49
CA GLU A 145 -10.80 -13.73 -14.29
C GLU A 145 -11.59 -14.98 -13.85
N ASP A 146 -11.05 -16.18 -14.10
CA ASP A 146 -11.67 -17.46 -13.73
C ASP A 146 -11.28 -17.92 -12.32
N MET A 147 -10.34 -17.21 -11.67
CA MET A 147 -9.89 -17.51 -10.31
C MET A 147 -11.04 -17.39 -9.31
N SER A 148 -11.20 -18.41 -8.46
CA SER A 148 -12.29 -18.41 -7.47
C SER A 148 -12.12 -17.28 -6.43
N PRO A 149 -13.20 -16.81 -5.79
CA PRO A 149 -13.09 -15.79 -4.74
C PRO A 149 -12.13 -16.19 -3.61
N GLU A 150 -12.12 -17.46 -3.22
CA GLU A 150 -11.25 -17.99 -2.17
C GLU A 150 -9.77 -17.92 -2.59
N GLU A 151 -9.45 -18.31 -3.83
CA GLU A 151 -8.10 -18.18 -4.39
C GLU A 151 -7.68 -16.72 -4.51
N GLN A 152 -8.54 -15.83 -5.02
CA GLN A 152 -8.24 -14.40 -5.11
C GLN A 152 -7.95 -13.81 -3.73
N GLN A 153 -8.75 -14.15 -2.71
CA GLN A 153 -8.51 -13.70 -1.35
C GLN A 153 -7.15 -14.19 -0.84
N GLN A 154 -6.84 -15.46 -1.03
CA GLN A 154 -5.56 -16.03 -0.62
C GLN A 154 -4.38 -15.32 -1.30
N THR A 155 -4.43 -15.17 -2.63
CA THR A 155 -3.40 -14.49 -3.42
C THR A 155 -3.17 -13.05 -2.96
N ILE A 156 -4.24 -12.27 -2.77
CA ILE A 156 -4.13 -10.87 -2.31
C ILE A 156 -3.53 -10.79 -0.90
N PHE A 157 -3.93 -11.67 0.00
CA PHE A 157 -3.47 -11.62 1.39
C PHE A 157 -2.03 -12.10 1.54
N ASP A 158 -1.64 -13.15 0.81
CA ASP A 158 -0.26 -13.64 0.75
C ASP A 158 0.67 -12.58 0.12
N ALA A 159 0.23 -11.94 -0.96
CA ALA A 159 0.95 -10.83 -1.59
C ALA A 159 1.17 -9.69 -0.59
N GLY A 160 0.11 -9.29 0.12
CA GLY A 160 0.17 -8.23 1.11
C GLY A 160 1.12 -8.55 2.26
N GLU A 161 1.13 -9.78 2.77
CA GLU A 161 2.05 -10.22 3.83
C GLU A 161 3.52 -10.19 3.37
N MET A 162 3.81 -10.75 2.19
CA MET A 162 5.16 -10.72 1.62
C MET A 162 5.67 -9.28 1.38
N ILE A 163 4.82 -8.40 0.87
CA ILE A 163 5.17 -6.99 0.63
C ILE A 163 5.36 -6.27 1.97
N GLU A 164 4.53 -6.56 2.98
CA GLU A 164 4.65 -5.99 4.32
C GLU A 164 6.01 -6.32 4.96
N GLU A 165 6.43 -7.59 4.90
CA GLU A 165 7.74 -8.02 5.40
C GLU A 165 8.89 -7.29 4.70
N GLU A 166 8.85 -7.20 3.36
CA GLU A 166 9.89 -6.49 2.62
C GLU A 166 9.89 -4.98 2.86
N PHE A 167 8.72 -4.37 3.08
CA PHE A 167 8.66 -2.95 3.43
C PHE A 167 9.32 -2.64 4.78
N ILE A 168 9.23 -3.57 5.74
CA ILE A 168 9.91 -3.46 7.04
C ILE A 168 11.42 -3.56 6.84
N GLU A 169 11.88 -4.51 6.03
CA GLU A 169 13.31 -4.66 5.73
C GLU A 169 13.87 -3.43 5.02
N VAL A 170 13.17 -2.89 4.02
CA VAL A 170 13.53 -1.60 3.38
C VAL A 170 13.65 -0.48 4.42
N ASN A 171 12.70 -0.38 5.35
CA ASN A 171 12.78 0.63 6.41
C ASN A 171 14.02 0.42 7.28
N LYS A 172 14.33 -0.81 7.69
CA LYS A 172 15.52 -1.08 8.50
C LYS A 172 16.79 -0.72 7.76
N THR A 173 16.94 -1.18 6.51
CA THR A 173 18.12 -0.88 5.70
C THR A 173 18.33 0.63 5.55
N VAL A 174 17.29 1.38 5.17
CA VAL A 174 17.45 2.81 4.88
C VAL A 174 17.49 3.69 6.14
N MET A 175 16.81 3.29 7.22
CA MET A 175 16.72 4.11 8.45
C MET A 175 17.77 3.75 9.51
N GLU A 176 18.27 2.52 9.51
CA GLU A 176 19.27 2.02 10.47
C GLU A 176 20.68 1.91 9.85
N GLU A 177 20.86 2.28 8.58
CA GLU A 177 22.19 2.54 8.03
C GLU A 177 22.86 3.70 8.79
N GLU A 178 23.63 3.32 9.82
CA GLU A 178 24.68 4.14 10.43
C GLU A 178 25.86 4.22 9.44
N GLU A 179 26.21 5.43 8.97
CA GLU A 179 27.56 5.70 8.46
C GLU A 179 28.59 5.73 9.60
#